data_AF-A0A917MJ06-F1
#
_entry.id   AF-A0A917MJ06-F1
#
_cell.length_a   1.000
_cell.length_b   1.000
_cell.length_c   1.000
_cell.angle_alpha   90.00
_cell.angle_beta   90.00
_cell.angle_gamma   90.00
#
_symmetry.space_group_name_H-M   'P 1'
#
loop_
_entity.id
_entity.type
_entity.pdbx_description
1 polymer ?
#
loop_
_entity_poly.entity_id
_entity_poly.type
_entity_poly.pdbx_seq_one_letter_code
_entity_poly.pdbx_strand_id
1 'polypeptide(L)'
;MFQFFNPRFVLGGVRLRAPVALAIAALIGGASMIDAAGATPPGLSTYASPLRQNASAPKVALIIVPDAASRAPRWAIAHADEEAYRKRLLDLGFDVSVIGPSDRLELDRLLRDNASRIASGSDVAVLVLGAALSSDDDVRLVPTDAPADLIDRPDQLEAETVRLSEVLRRIAGRSPRNLVAIVDECRRLGEGDRACAVEGAASPREASVIAARRKTARPGTSPLIARASLRDDLLPLLSQEGLTFADLHSALVQKLGPTNLTIDATSTLTGAFALVPGGFFAGLATECNKVDLNADPVALKAASLDGLQRSCDAAASQYPYARHFVDRQSAVKEQRAFQRAVASCADTVAISGFATAYPASRFRRVVEDFSLACARERDDARLQREAQERDRALRDAQERDRLQREAQERERALREAQERDRAQREAQERAAQETQSAQRVIQQIAQTFVSRYYWTSSSDGESAGARLADLYAPVVSFYGRQRTAPDIMAEKLAYNARWPVRRFLIRPGSVAAVCDASSGGCRVTGMVEFDFESAARNVRSRGLSSFEFVVGNMMSSPRVVGEQSKVEQRF
;
A
#
# COMPACT_ATOMS: atom_id res chain seq x y z
N MET A 1 -50.52 0.77 7.09
CA MET A 1 -51.11 -0.12 8.11
C MET A 1 -50.60 0.38 9.47
N PHE A 2 -51.50 1.05 10.20
CA PHE A 2 -51.52 1.37 11.65
C PHE A 2 -50.22 1.90 12.32
N GLN A 3 -50.10 3.20 12.67
CA GLN A 3 -50.77 3.98 13.72
C GLN A 3 -50.48 3.55 15.18
N PHE A 4 -50.38 4.60 16.03
CA PHE A 4 -50.55 4.63 17.49
C PHE A 4 -49.33 4.18 18.32
N PHE A 5 -48.96 4.78 19.46
CA PHE A 5 -49.36 5.97 20.21
C PHE A 5 -48.30 6.11 21.33
N ASN A 6 -47.77 7.30 21.55
CA ASN A 6 -47.58 7.82 22.90
C ASN A 6 -48.91 8.53 23.25
N PRO A 7 -49.45 8.58 24.50
CA PRO A 7 -48.82 9.38 25.57
C PRO A 7 -49.25 9.07 27.04
N ARG A 8 -48.58 9.72 28.01
CA ARG A 8 -49.18 10.54 29.11
C ARG A 8 -48.03 11.09 29.99
N PHE A 9 -47.77 12.40 30.00
CA PHE A 9 -48.35 13.45 30.87
C PHE A 9 -47.87 13.33 32.34
N VAL A 10 -47.46 14.35 33.10
CA VAL A 10 -47.75 15.79 33.13
C VAL A 10 -46.73 16.52 34.06
N LEU A 11 -46.33 17.73 33.65
CA LEU A 11 -46.06 19.01 34.38
C LEU A 11 -45.09 19.19 35.56
N GLY A 12 -44.36 20.31 35.41
CA GLY A 12 -43.72 21.16 36.43
C GLY A 12 -42.27 21.46 36.01
N GLY A 13 -41.82 22.63 35.60
CA GLY A 13 -42.23 24.01 35.85
C GLY A 13 -40.96 24.87 36.01
N VAL A 14 -40.44 25.37 34.88
CA VAL A 14 -39.67 26.62 34.64
C VAL A 14 -38.62 27.17 35.65
N ARG A 15 -37.35 27.14 35.20
CA ARG A 15 -36.23 28.15 35.17
C ARG A 15 -35.83 28.97 36.43
N LEU A 16 -34.51 29.05 36.74
CA LEU A 16 -33.52 30.03 36.22
C LEU A 16 -32.06 29.82 36.74
N ARG A 17 -31.11 29.86 35.78
CA ARG A 17 -29.67 30.29 35.75
C ARG A 17 -28.72 30.14 36.98
N ALA A 18 -27.60 29.42 36.75
CA ALA A 18 -26.19 29.85 36.97
C ALA A 18 -25.20 28.76 36.45
N PRO A 19 -23.94 29.08 36.09
CA PRO A 19 -23.09 28.24 35.22
C PRO A 19 -22.32 27.14 35.96
N VAL A 20 -22.12 26.01 35.28
CA VAL A 20 -21.34 24.86 35.74
C VAL A 20 -19.85 25.15 35.62
N ALA A 21 -19.17 25.20 36.77
CA ALA A 21 -17.72 25.13 36.88
C ALA A 21 -17.26 23.66 36.83
N LEU A 22 -16.12 23.44 36.17
CA LEU A 22 -15.36 22.20 36.14
C LEU A 22 -15.15 21.63 37.55
N ALA A 23 -15.43 20.34 37.73
CA ALA A 23 -14.91 19.53 38.83
C ALA A 23 -14.11 18.35 38.24
N ILE A 24 -12.79 18.49 38.25
CA ILE A 24 -11.83 17.41 38.03
C ILE A 24 -11.71 16.67 39.37
N ALA A 25 -12.01 15.37 39.36
CA ALA A 25 -11.91 14.50 40.52
C ALA A 25 -10.44 14.26 40.88
N ALA A 26 -10.07 14.64 42.10
CA ALA A 26 -8.82 14.33 42.76
C ALA A 26 -8.86 12.90 43.32
N LEU A 27 -7.83 12.11 43.02
CA LEU A 27 -7.43 10.94 43.81
C LEU A 27 -6.12 11.31 44.51
N ILE A 28 -6.26 11.79 45.74
CA ILE A 28 -5.20 11.99 46.72
C ILE A 28 -5.44 10.99 47.86
N GLY A 29 -4.39 10.24 48.22
CA GLY A 29 -4.33 9.33 49.36
C GLY A 29 -3.49 8.11 48.99
N GLY A 30 -2.40 7.74 49.66
CA GLY A 30 -1.62 8.23 50.80
C GLY A 30 -0.22 7.56 50.65
N ALA A 31 0.85 7.95 51.32
CA ALA A 31 0.95 8.32 52.71
C ALA A 31 2.01 9.41 52.90
N SER A 32 1.64 10.41 53.70
CA SER A 32 2.56 11.34 54.32
C SER A 32 3.32 10.61 55.43
N MET A 33 4.61 10.36 55.23
CA MET A 33 5.56 10.35 56.34
C MET A 33 6.11 11.77 56.44
N ILE A 34 5.54 12.56 57.35
CA ILE A 34 6.17 13.80 57.79
C ILE A 34 7.31 13.34 58.69
N ASP A 35 8.48 13.11 58.09
CA ASP A 35 9.72 13.08 58.85
C ASP A 35 9.98 14.52 59.32
N ALA A 36 10.33 14.67 60.60
CA ALA A 36 10.62 15.95 61.20
C ALA A 36 11.79 16.60 60.45
N ALA A 37 11.50 17.57 59.59
CA ALA A 37 12.49 18.45 59.00
C ALA A 37 13.10 19.32 60.10
N GLY A 38 14.10 18.79 60.80
CA GLY A 38 15.02 19.61 61.56
C GLY A 38 15.65 20.61 60.59
N ALA A 39 15.54 21.90 60.88
CA ALA A 39 16.16 22.95 60.10
C ALA A 39 17.64 22.60 59.88
N THR A 40 18.03 22.40 58.63
CA THR A 40 19.42 22.09 58.27
C THR A 40 20.27 23.29 58.68
N PRO A 41 21.36 23.10 59.46
CA PRO A 41 22.22 24.21 59.82
C PRO A 41 22.79 24.89 58.55
N PRO A 42 22.96 26.22 58.56
CA PRO A 42 23.50 26.94 57.40
C PRO A 42 24.86 26.37 56.99
N GLY A 43 25.04 26.08 55.70
CA GLY A 43 26.25 25.44 55.18
C GLY A 43 26.27 23.91 55.30
N LEU A 44 25.16 23.24 55.64
CA LEU A 44 25.04 21.79 55.51
C LEU A 44 23.87 21.42 54.60
N SER A 45 24.11 20.50 53.67
CA SER A 45 23.06 19.85 52.89
C SER A 45 23.33 18.36 52.77
N THR A 46 22.38 17.53 53.20
CA THR A 46 22.51 16.07 53.18
C THR A 46 21.52 15.46 52.18
N TYR A 47 22.01 14.55 51.35
CA TYR A 47 21.26 13.92 50.28
C TYR A 47 21.42 12.40 50.38
N ALA A 48 20.31 11.68 50.52
CA ALA A 48 20.32 10.22 50.52
C ALA A 48 20.27 9.69 49.08
N SER A 49 21.06 8.66 48.76
CA SER A 49 20.98 8.04 47.44
C SER A 49 19.69 7.22 47.29
N PRO A 50 18.97 7.33 46.17
CA PRO A 50 17.83 6.45 45.88
C PRO A 50 18.25 4.99 45.61
N LEU A 51 19.55 4.73 45.36
CA LEU A 51 20.10 3.42 45.02
C LEU A 51 20.64 2.65 46.23
N ARG A 52 20.22 2.99 47.46
CA ARG A 52 20.70 2.42 48.73
C ARG A 52 20.45 0.90 48.92
N GLN A 53 20.10 0.15 47.87
CA GLN A 53 19.61 -1.22 47.98
C GLN A 53 20.74 -2.24 48.23
N ASN A 54 20.58 -2.96 49.35
CA ASN A 54 21.10 -4.27 49.77
C ASN A 54 22.14 -4.98 48.85
N ALA A 55 23.44 -4.76 49.08
CA ALA A 55 24.51 -5.79 49.00
C ALA A 55 25.96 -5.30 49.24
N SER A 56 26.21 -4.04 49.64
CA SER A 56 27.56 -3.60 50.06
C SER A 56 27.52 -2.75 51.33
N ALA A 57 28.70 -2.56 51.92
CA ALA A 57 28.92 -1.56 52.95
C ALA A 57 28.31 -0.19 52.55
N PRO A 58 27.78 0.59 53.51
CA PRO A 58 27.23 1.91 53.22
C PRO A 58 28.29 2.79 52.55
N LYS A 59 27.90 3.51 51.49
CA LYS A 59 28.78 4.43 50.78
C LYS A 59 28.43 5.86 51.18
N VAL A 60 29.42 6.60 51.69
CA VAL A 60 29.25 7.97 52.17
C VAL A 60 30.24 8.89 51.48
N ALA A 61 29.76 10.02 50.97
CA ALA A 61 30.60 11.06 50.41
C ALA A 61 30.43 12.37 51.18
N LEU A 62 31.54 12.98 51.56
CA LEU A 62 31.59 14.30 52.17
C LEU A 62 32.19 15.27 51.16
N ILE A 63 31.38 16.16 50.61
CA ILE A 63 31.84 17.24 49.73
C ILE A 63 32.03 18.48 50.59
N ILE A 64 33.27 18.93 50.74
CA ILE A 64 33.65 20.08 51.56
C ILE A 64 33.90 21.27 50.62
N VAL A 65 33.13 22.33 50.78
CA VAL A 65 33.27 23.60 50.04
C VAL A 65 33.57 24.71 51.06
N PRO A 66 34.83 24.93 51.44
CA PRO A 66 35.15 25.73 52.61
C PRO A 66 35.08 27.26 52.38
N ASP A 67 35.14 27.76 51.13
CA ASP A 67 35.15 29.21 50.80
C ASP A 67 33.76 29.73 50.36
N ALA A 68 33.37 30.92 50.83
CA ALA A 68 32.05 31.51 50.63
C ALA A 68 31.97 32.38 49.38
N ALA A 69 30.73 32.60 48.97
CA ALA A 69 30.22 33.54 47.97
C ALA A 69 30.88 34.94 47.91
N SER A 70 31.63 35.38 48.92
CA SER A 70 32.22 36.73 49.00
C SER A 70 33.40 36.98 48.04
N ARG A 71 33.98 35.94 47.41
CA ARG A 71 34.99 36.07 46.33
C ARG A 71 34.37 35.77 44.96
N ALA A 72 33.65 36.76 44.43
CA ALA A 72 32.57 36.66 43.45
C ALA A 72 32.79 35.89 42.11
N PRO A 73 34.00 35.72 41.51
CA PRO A 73 34.13 34.85 40.34
C PRO A 73 34.38 33.38 40.71
N ARG A 74 34.85 33.07 41.92
CA ARG A 74 35.27 31.71 42.31
C ARG A 74 34.10 30.90 42.85
N TRP A 75 33.20 31.49 43.63
CA TRP A 75 32.03 30.80 44.18
C TRP A 75 31.15 30.09 43.14
N ALA A 76 30.77 30.79 42.07
CA ALA A 76 29.85 30.24 41.06
C ALA A 76 30.40 28.96 40.43
N ILE A 77 31.72 28.85 40.30
CA ILE A 77 32.36 27.67 39.73
C ILE A 77 32.48 26.56 40.77
N ALA A 78 32.80 26.85 42.05
CA ALA A 78 32.90 25.80 43.08
C ALA A 78 31.53 25.18 43.37
N HIS A 79 30.50 26.01 43.39
CA HIS A 79 29.12 25.55 43.49
C HIS A 79 28.71 24.73 42.26
N ALA A 80 29.11 25.15 41.05
CA ALA A 80 28.85 24.37 39.84
C ALA A 80 29.59 23.02 39.84
N ASP A 81 30.79 22.95 40.42
CA ASP A 81 31.58 21.72 40.54
C ASP A 81 30.97 20.78 41.59
N GLU A 82 30.58 21.33 42.73
CA GLU A 82 29.84 20.62 43.79
C GLU A 82 28.57 19.96 43.23
N GLU A 83 27.72 20.71 42.53
CA GLU A 83 26.48 20.19 41.94
C GLU A 83 26.77 18.97 41.04
N ALA A 84 27.82 19.05 40.23
CA ALA A 84 28.19 17.99 39.30
C ALA A 84 28.70 16.74 40.03
N TYR A 85 29.57 16.89 41.04
CA TYR A 85 30.06 15.78 41.85
C TYR A 85 28.95 15.17 42.70
N ARG A 86 28.12 15.99 43.34
CA ARG A 86 27.00 15.55 44.17
C ARG A 86 26.03 14.71 43.35
N LYS A 87 25.57 15.22 42.21
CA LYS A 87 24.67 14.48 41.32
C LYS A 87 25.31 13.15 40.91
N ARG A 88 26.60 13.16 40.53
CA ARG A 88 27.28 11.95 40.11
C ARG A 88 27.39 10.92 41.24
N LEU A 89 27.78 11.33 42.43
CA LEU A 89 27.94 10.43 43.57
C LEU A 89 26.60 9.84 44.04
N LEU A 90 25.53 10.64 44.01
CA LEU A 90 24.17 10.15 44.29
C LEU A 90 23.75 9.04 43.32
N ASP A 91 24.01 9.23 42.02
CA ASP A 91 23.74 8.24 40.99
C ASP A 91 24.59 6.95 41.13
N LEU A 92 25.71 7.03 41.87
CA LEU A 92 26.62 5.91 42.14
C LEU A 92 26.37 5.24 43.51
N GLY A 93 25.29 5.61 44.19
CA GLY A 93 24.88 4.98 45.44
C GLY A 93 25.46 5.60 46.72
N PHE A 94 26.13 6.75 46.65
CA PHE A 94 26.65 7.43 47.83
C PHE A 94 25.57 8.29 48.50
N ASP A 95 25.46 8.20 49.82
CA ASP A 95 24.83 9.26 50.61
C ASP A 95 25.81 10.44 50.67
N VAL A 96 25.37 11.62 50.26
CA VAL A 96 26.24 12.80 50.09
C VAL A 96 25.91 13.87 51.13
N SER A 97 26.89 14.30 51.90
CA SER A 97 26.84 15.50 52.72
C SER A 97 27.69 16.60 52.08
N VAL A 98 27.09 17.73 51.75
CA VAL A 98 27.78 18.95 51.32
C VAL A 98 27.96 19.84 52.55
N ILE A 99 29.21 20.19 52.86
CA ILE A 99 29.61 20.91 54.06
C ILE A 99 30.32 22.21 53.65
N GLY A 100 29.88 23.33 54.22
CA GLY A 100 30.27 24.68 53.83
C GLY A 100 29.47 25.23 52.64
N PRO A 101 29.69 26.50 52.29
CA PRO A 101 30.65 27.40 52.92
C PRO A 101 30.15 27.95 54.27
N SER A 102 31.05 27.99 55.26
CA SER A 102 30.79 28.45 56.62
C SER A 102 32.04 29.05 57.25
N ASP A 103 31.87 29.89 58.28
CA ASP A 103 33.00 30.38 59.08
C ASP A 103 33.76 29.23 59.76
N ARG A 104 34.96 29.50 60.29
CA ARG A 104 35.83 28.47 60.88
C ARG A 104 35.12 27.65 61.95
N LEU A 105 34.41 28.30 62.86
CA LEU A 105 33.79 27.65 64.01
C LEU A 105 32.65 26.72 63.57
N GLU A 106 31.79 27.23 62.70
CA GLU A 106 30.67 26.46 62.16
C GLU A 106 31.17 25.34 61.23
N LEU A 107 32.17 25.58 60.39
CA LEU A 107 32.77 24.55 59.53
C LEU A 107 33.32 23.38 60.36
N ASP A 108 34.10 23.66 61.40
CA ASP A 108 34.65 22.63 62.29
C ASP A 108 33.55 21.89 63.07
N ARG A 109 32.48 22.58 63.48
CA ARG A 109 31.28 21.95 64.06
C ARG A 109 30.59 21.02 63.06
N LEU A 110 30.29 21.49 61.86
CA LEU A 110 29.63 20.70 60.82
C LEU A 110 30.45 19.45 60.43
N LEU A 111 31.78 19.60 60.35
CA LEU A 111 32.69 18.48 60.08
C LEU A 111 32.68 17.44 61.20
N ARG A 112 32.69 17.86 62.48
CA ARG A 112 32.53 16.93 63.62
C ARG A 112 31.20 16.21 63.60
N ASP A 113 30.11 16.98 63.46
CA ASP A 113 28.76 16.45 63.56
C ASP A 113 28.49 15.46 62.43
N ASN A 114 28.97 15.74 61.20
CA ASN A 114 28.85 14.81 60.08
C ASN A 114 29.74 13.58 60.22
N ALA A 115 31.00 13.74 60.67
CA ALA A 115 31.88 12.59 60.91
C ALA A 115 31.26 11.62 61.92
N SER A 116 30.57 12.13 62.95
CA SER A 116 29.89 11.29 63.96
C SER A 116 28.77 10.40 63.40
N ARG A 117 28.16 10.80 62.27
CA ARG A 117 27.05 10.09 61.62
C ARG A 117 27.50 8.96 60.70
N ILE A 118 28.80 8.87 60.41
CA ILE A 118 29.34 7.80 59.58
C ILE A 118 29.24 6.47 60.34
N ALA A 119 28.62 5.49 59.70
CA ALA A 119 28.48 4.13 60.22
C ALA A 119 29.79 3.36 60.10
N SER A 120 30.06 2.47 61.06
CA SER A 120 31.23 1.59 60.99
C SER A 120 31.17 0.67 59.78
N GLY A 121 32.33 0.41 59.17
CA GLY A 121 32.45 -0.40 57.96
C GLY A 121 32.02 0.30 56.68
N SER A 122 31.68 1.59 56.70
CA SER A 122 31.31 2.36 55.49
C SER A 122 32.52 2.59 54.57
N ASP A 123 32.26 2.68 53.27
CA ASP A 123 33.21 3.17 52.27
C ASP A 123 33.05 4.70 52.17
N VAL A 124 34.08 5.46 52.54
CA VAL A 124 33.99 6.92 52.69
C VAL A 124 34.90 7.64 51.70
N ALA A 125 34.32 8.56 50.92
CA ALA A 125 35.05 9.50 50.06
C ALA A 125 34.90 10.93 50.57
N VAL A 126 36.01 11.64 50.73
CA VAL A 126 36.04 13.07 51.04
C VAL A 126 36.49 13.84 49.81
N LEU A 127 35.71 14.81 49.35
CA LEU A 127 36.05 15.68 48.24
C LEU A 127 36.16 17.11 48.74
N VAL A 128 37.37 17.66 48.78
CA VAL A 128 37.60 19.07 49.12
C VAL A 128 37.60 19.87 47.82
N LEU A 129 36.57 20.69 47.62
CA LEU A 129 36.38 21.49 46.41
C LEU A 129 36.76 22.94 46.68
N GLY A 130 37.55 23.52 45.78
CA GLY A 130 38.13 24.85 45.96
C GLY A 130 39.53 24.82 46.59
N ALA A 131 40.07 26.01 46.85
CA ALA A 131 41.46 26.16 47.24
C ALA A 131 41.72 25.74 48.70
N ALA A 132 42.47 24.66 48.87
CA ALA A 132 43.12 24.29 50.13
C ALA A 132 44.55 24.83 50.17
N LEU A 133 45.03 25.17 51.37
CA LEU A 133 46.41 25.58 51.61
C LEU A 133 47.21 24.40 52.15
N SER A 134 48.47 24.26 51.77
CA SER A 134 49.34 23.24 52.36
C SER A 134 50.52 23.89 53.09
N SER A 135 50.60 23.63 54.39
CA SER A 135 51.79 23.84 55.23
C SER A 135 52.75 22.66 55.09
N ASP A 136 53.86 22.68 55.84
CA ASP A 136 54.89 21.63 55.77
C ASP A 136 54.39 20.26 56.24
N ASP A 137 53.32 20.24 57.02
CA ASP A 137 52.85 19.09 57.77
C ASP A 137 51.39 18.73 57.54
N ASP A 138 50.62 19.54 56.81
CA ASP A 138 49.19 19.31 56.61
C ASP A 138 48.60 20.01 55.38
N VAL A 139 47.41 19.57 54.99
CA VAL A 139 46.50 20.28 54.08
C VAL A 139 45.42 20.94 54.92
N ARG A 140 45.11 22.18 54.61
CA ARG A 140 44.28 23.07 55.42
C ARG A 140 43.12 23.60 54.61
N LEU A 141 41.92 23.44 55.15
CA LEU A 141 40.67 23.99 54.64
C LEU A 141 40.61 25.47 55.04
N VAL A 142 40.30 26.34 54.08
CA VAL A 142 40.24 27.80 54.29
C VAL A 142 38.77 28.20 54.45
N PRO A 143 38.31 28.52 55.68
CA PRO A 143 36.94 28.93 55.94
C PRO A 143 36.61 30.31 55.36
N THR A 144 35.35 30.70 55.43
CA THR A 144 34.83 31.90 54.76
C THR A 144 35.28 33.23 55.39
N ASP A 145 35.56 33.18 56.69
CA ASP A 145 36.01 34.29 57.53
C ASP A 145 37.54 34.44 57.55
N ALA A 146 38.28 33.53 56.91
CA ALA A 146 39.73 33.60 56.82
C ALA A 146 40.21 34.87 56.10
N PRO A 147 41.25 35.56 56.62
CA PRO A 147 41.82 36.75 55.99
C PRO A 147 42.23 36.53 54.53
N ALA A 148 42.02 37.53 53.67
CA ALA A 148 42.37 37.43 52.24
C ALA A 148 43.89 37.31 52.01
N ASP A 149 44.68 37.87 52.91
CA ASP A 149 46.15 37.86 52.93
C ASP A 149 46.73 36.72 53.79
N LEU A 150 45.92 35.71 54.14
CA LEU A 150 46.36 34.58 54.97
C LEU A 150 47.58 33.84 54.40
N ILE A 151 47.79 33.88 53.08
CA ILE A 151 48.95 33.31 52.39
C ILE A 151 50.25 33.98 52.85
N ASP A 152 50.19 35.29 53.09
CA ASP A 152 51.32 36.13 53.46
C ASP A 152 51.57 36.11 54.98
N ARG A 153 50.70 35.44 55.75
CA ARG A 153 50.73 35.35 57.22
C ARG A 153 50.76 33.88 57.69
N PRO A 154 51.87 33.16 57.47
CA PRO A 154 51.96 31.73 57.78
C PRO A 154 51.79 31.41 59.27
N ASP A 155 52.06 32.37 60.16
CA ASP A 155 51.86 32.28 61.61
C ASP A 155 50.37 32.21 62.01
N GLN A 156 49.47 32.76 61.18
CA GLN A 156 48.02 32.78 61.45
C GLN A 156 47.30 31.54 60.92
N LEU A 157 47.96 30.69 60.13
CA LEU A 157 47.33 29.52 59.50
C LEU A 157 46.64 28.59 60.51
N GLU A 158 47.25 28.31 61.66
CA GLU A 158 46.65 27.41 62.66
C GLU A 158 45.37 28.00 63.27
N ALA A 159 45.34 29.31 63.50
CA ALA A 159 44.21 30.02 64.09
C ALA A 159 43.07 30.27 63.08
N GLU A 160 43.38 30.35 61.78
CA GLU A 160 42.42 30.73 60.73
C GLU A 160 41.95 29.55 59.86
N THR A 161 42.59 28.38 59.91
CA THR A 161 42.25 27.21 59.06
C THR A 161 41.91 25.92 59.81
N VAL A 162 41.14 25.04 59.17
CA VAL A 162 40.85 23.70 59.68
C VAL A 162 41.80 22.69 59.05
N ARG A 163 42.48 21.88 59.86
CA ARG A 163 43.38 20.81 59.41
C ARG A 163 42.60 19.64 58.80
N LEU A 164 43.00 19.20 57.61
CA LEU A 164 42.41 18.03 56.96
C LEU A 164 42.74 16.75 57.73
N SER A 165 43.95 16.65 58.31
CA SER A 165 44.31 15.51 59.16
C SER A 165 43.36 15.27 60.32
N GLU A 166 42.87 16.34 60.96
CA GLU A 166 41.92 16.23 62.06
C GLU A 166 40.53 15.78 61.58
N VAL A 167 40.10 16.22 60.40
CA VAL A 167 38.86 15.75 59.77
C VAL A 167 38.97 14.25 59.44
N LEU A 168 40.04 13.85 58.75
CA LEU A 168 40.23 12.46 58.36
C LEU A 168 40.42 11.55 59.58
N ARG A 169 41.11 11.99 60.63
CA ARG A 169 41.24 11.26 61.90
C ARG A 169 39.90 11.04 62.59
N ARG A 170 39.00 12.03 62.61
CA ARG A 170 37.66 11.89 63.18
C ARG A 170 36.83 10.85 62.41
N ILE A 171 36.94 10.85 61.08
CA ILE A 171 36.27 9.86 60.23
C ILE A 171 36.87 8.47 60.44
N ALA A 172 38.20 8.35 60.46
CA ALA A 172 38.95 7.14 60.79
C ALA A 172 38.52 6.53 62.14
N GLY A 173 38.29 7.36 63.16
CA GLY A 173 37.76 6.94 64.46
C GLY A 173 36.37 6.29 64.43
N ARG A 174 35.66 6.34 63.28
CA ARG A 174 34.40 5.60 63.03
C ARG A 174 34.64 4.20 62.44
N SER A 175 35.90 3.84 62.20
CA SER A 175 36.33 2.59 61.57
C SER A 175 35.62 2.35 60.22
N PRO A 176 35.76 3.27 59.25
CA PRO A 176 35.31 3.00 57.89
C PRO A 176 36.08 1.82 57.31
N ARG A 177 35.47 1.09 56.38
CA ARG A 177 36.15 0.00 55.66
C ARG A 177 37.27 0.55 54.77
N ASN A 178 37.01 1.68 54.13
CA ASN A 178 37.96 2.42 53.31
C ASN A 178 37.72 3.92 53.50
N LEU A 179 38.80 4.69 53.55
CA LEU A 179 38.75 6.15 53.60
C LEU A 179 39.65 6.72 52.52
N VAL A 180 39.07 7.51 51.62
CA VAL A 180 39.82 8.22 50.59
C VAL A 180 39.49 9.71 50.60
N ALA A 181 40.46 10.54 50.21
CA ALA A 181 40.25 11.97 50.07
C ALA A 181 40.84 12.51 48.76
N ILE A 182 40.08 13.39 48.10
CA ILE A 182 40.48 14.08 46.89
C ILE A 182 40.44 15.58 47.18
N VAL A 183 41.58 16.25 47.00
CA VAL A 183 41.71 17.70 47.11
C VAL A 183 41.79 18.30 45.71
N ASP A 184 40.76 19.04 45.31
CA ASP A 184 40.61 19.59 43.95
C ASP A 184 41.69 20.62 43.61
N GLU A 185 42.00 21.52 44.54
CA GLU A 185 43.04 22.53 44.37
C GLU A 185 43.83 22.66 45.67
N CYS A 186 45.06 22.14 45.67
CA CYS A 186 46.01 22.33 46.76
C CYS A 186 47.08 23.35 46.35
N ARG A 187 47.20 24.41 47.15
CA ARG A 187 48.23 25.43 47.01
C ARG A 187 49.25 25.31 48.14
N ARG A 188 50.48 24.98 47.78
CA ARG A 188 51.59 24.94 48.72
C ARG A 188 52.02 26.35 49.11
N LEU A 189 52.25 26.56 50.41
CA LEU A 189 52.82 27.79 50.97
C LEU A 189 54.35 27.71 51.04
N GLY A 190 55.04 28.82 50.76
CA GLY A 190 56.51 28.90 50.69
C GLY A 190 57.06 28.94 49.26
N GLU A 191 58.37 29.13 49.11
CA GLU A 191 59.05 29.18 47.81
C GLU A 191 59.31 27.76 47.23
N GLY A 192 59.03 27.60 45.94
CA GLY A 192 59.41 26.43 45.14
C GLY A 192 58.26 25.49 44.77
N ASP A 193 58.55 24.58 43.83
CA ASP A 193 57.63 23.54 43.33
C ASP A 193 57.58 22.34 44.28
N ARG A 194 57.15 22.57 45.53
CA ARG A 194 57.04 21.51 46.55
C ARG A 194 55.68 20.81 46.47
N ALA A 195 55.68 19.50 46.70
CA ALA A 195 54.47 18.71 46.85
C ALA A 195 53.62 19.17 48.05
N CYS A 196 52.30 19.00 47.92
CA CYS A 196 51.36 19.15 49.01
C CYS A 196 51.61 18.10 50.11
N ALA A 197 51.43 18.50 51.36
CA ALA A 197 51.62 17.66 52.55
C ALA A 197 50.48 16.64 52.76
N VAL A 198 50.17 15.87 51.71
CA VAL A 198 49.12 14.84 51.69
C VAL A 198 49.39 13.70 52.68
N GLU A 199 50.67 13.39 52.94
CA GLU A 199 51.08 12.44 53.99
C GLU A 199 50.70 12.91 55.38
N GLY A 200 50.87 14.22 55.64
CA GLY A 200 50.47 14.83 56.89
C GLY A 200 48.95 14.84 57.06
N ALA A 201 48.24 15.19 55.99
CA ALA A 201 46.77 15.13 55.95
C ALA A 201 46.22 13.72 56.17
N ALA A 202 46.92 12.67 55.72
CA ALA A 202 46.50 11.29 55.89
C ALA A 202 46.72 10.71 57.31
N SER A 203 47.25 11.49 58.27
CA SER A 203 47.74 10.97 59.55
C SER A 203 46.68 10.84 60.65
N PRO A 204 46.52 9.65 61.29
CA PRO A 204 47.29 8.42 61.09
C PRO A 204 46.88 7.69 59.80
N ARG A 205 47.86 7.07 59.11
CA ARG A 205 47.88 6.51 57.71
C ARG A 205 46.72 5.58 57.28
N GLU A 206 45.50 5.93 57.58
CA GLU A 206 44.28 5.17 57.31
C GLU A 206 43.56 5.71 56.07
N ALA A 207 43.85 6.95 55.68
CA ALA A 207 43.29 7.60 54.50
C ALA A 207 44.26 7.57 53.32
N SER A 208 43.75 7.22 52.13
CA SER A 208 44.46 7.49 50.87
C SER A 208 44.10 8.87 50.36
N VAL A 209 45.08 9.75 50.21
CA VAL A 209 44.83 11.16 49.82
C VAL A 209 45.50 11.45 48.48
N ILE A 210 44.75 12.05 47.56
CA ILE A 210 45.28 12.68 46.35
C ILE A 210 44.95 14.17 46.35
N ALA A 211 45.87 14.99 45.86
CA ALA A 211 45.70 16.43 45.77
C ALA A 211 46.22 16.94 44.43
N ALA A 212 45.42 17.71 43.71
CA ALA A 212 45.88 18.41 42.52
C ALA A 212 46.56 19.73 42.90
N ARG A 213 47.71 20.00 42.26
CA ARG A 213 48.42 21.28 42.38
C ARG A 213 48.94 21.73 41.03
N ARG A 214 49.25 23.02 40.90
CA ARG A 214 49.88 23.58 39.70
C ARG A 214 51.40 23.38 39.73
N LYS A 215 52.01 23.04 38.59
CA LYS A 215 53.47 22.87 38.44
C LYS A 215 54.24 24.19 38.51
N THR A 216 53.66 25.27 37.98
CA THR A 216 54.28 26.60 38.01
C THR A 216 53.24 27.67 38.30
N ALA A 217 53.43 28.41 39.39
CA ALA A 217 52.84 29.73 39.56
C ALA A 217 53.87 30.76 39.05
N ARG A 218 53.71 31.28 37.83
CA ARG A 218 54.49 32.46 37.41
C ARG A 218 53.99 33.67 38.22
N PRO A 219 54.86 34.43 38.91
CA PRO A 219 54.47 35.73 39.45
C PRO A 219 54.08 36.67 38.29
N GLY A 220 52.91 37.31 38.38
CA GLY A 220 52.54 38.41 37.47
C GLY A 220 51.91 38.06 36.12
N THR A 221 51.76 36.79 35.75
CA THR A 221 50.80 36.45 34.66
C THR A 221 49.39 36.57 35.22
N SER A 222 48.53 37.36 34.58
CA SER A 222 47.10 37.40 34.88
C SER A 222 46.60 35.97 35.12
N PRO A 223 45.87 35.70 36.22
CA PRO A 223 45.27 34.39 36.38
C PRO A 223 44.44 34.18 35.12
N LEU A 224 44.73 33.10 34.39
CA LEU A 224 43.74 32.63 33.42
C LEU A 224 42.43 32.62 34.21
N ILE A 225 41.46 33.37 33.70
CA ILE A 225 40.09 33.43 34.21
C ILE A 225 39.49 32.01 34.29
N ALA A 226 40.16 31.02 33.67
CA ALA A 226 39.94 29.58 33.83
C ALA A 226 40.68 28.96 35.04
N ARG A 227 39.88 28.39 35.95
CA ARG A 227 40.34 27.54 37.06
C ARG A 227 41.15 26.33 36.60
N ALA A 228 41.88 25.76 37.55
CA ALA A 228 42.39 24.40 37.49
C ALA A 228 41.55 23.53 38.43
N SER A 229 40.28 23.34 38.10
CA SER A 229 39.50 22.28 38.77
C SER A 229 39.84 20.96 38.11
N LEU A 230 39.89 19.88 38.89
CA LEU A 230 39.95 18.52 38.39
C LEU A 230 38.64 18.08 37.75
N ARG A 231 37.55 18.85 37.84
CA ARG A 231 36.21 18.46 37.40
C ARG A 231 36.16 17.76 36.05
N ASP A 232 36.65 18.39 35.00
CA ASP A 232 36.54 17.86 33.63
C ASP A 232 37.35 16.57 33.45
N ASP A 233 38.41 16.40 34.26
CA ASP A 233 39.28 15.25 34.21
C ASP A 233 38.80 14.10 35.10
N LEU A 234 38.31 14.43 36.31
CA LEU A 234 37.90 13.52 37.37
C LEU A 234 36.48 12.99 37.16
N LEU A 235 35.50 13.82 36.77
CA LEU A 235 34.12 13.36 36.60
C LEU A 235 33.99 12.14 35.67
N PRO A 236 34.66 12.07 34.51
CA PRO A 236 34.61 10.87 33.67
C PRO A 236 35.19 9.63 34.37
N LEU A 237 36.27 9.79 35.14
CA LEU A 237 36.96 8.70 35.83
C LEU A 237 36.16 8.20 37.05
N LEU A 238 35.46 9.09 37.76
CA LEU A 238 34.57 8.72 38.87
C LEU A 238 33.44 7.77 38.46
N SER A 239 33.13 7.67 37.17
CA SER A 239 32.09 6.80 36.62
C SER A 239 32.58 5.51 36.01
N GLN A 240 33.90 5.32 35.96
CA GLN A 240 34.47 4.12 35.37
C GLN A 240 34.33 2.96 36.35
N GLU A 241 33.64 1.90 35.92
CA GLU A 241 33.49 0.69 36.72
C GLU A 241 34.83 -0.01 36.96
N GLY A 242 35.03 -0.48 38.18
CA GLY A 242 36.21 -1.23 38.58
C GLY A 242 37.49 -0.40 38.73
N LEU A 243 37.43 0.93 38.51
CA LEU A 243 38.58 1.80 38.71
C LEU A 243 38.85 1.98 40.21
N THR A 244 39.92 1.38 40.69
CA THR A 244 40.33 1.53 42.10
C THR A 244 40.88 2.93 42.36
N PHE A 245 41.01 3.35 43.61
CA PHE A 245 41.55 4.67 43.95
C PHE A 245 43.02 4.83 43.52
N ALA A 246 43.82 3.76 43.59
CA ALA A 246 45.18 3.72 43.06
C ALA A 246 45.21 3.85 41.51
N ASP A 247 44.28 3.20 40.81
CA ASP A 247 44.16 3.31 39.35
C ASP A 247 43.66 4.70 38.94
N LEU A 248 42.75 5.29 39.72
CA LEU A 248 42.25 6.66 39.53
C LEU A 248 43.41 7.66 39.57
N HIS A 249 44.31 7.55 40.57
CA HIS A 249 45.52 8.36 40.63
C HIS A 249 46.37 8.21 39.37
N SER A 250 46.63 6.97 38.95
CA SER A 250 47.45 6.68 37.77
C SER A 250 46.83 7.26 36.48
N ALA A 251 45.51 7.14 36.34
CA ALA A 251 44.75 7.72 35.23
C ALA A 251 44.79 9.25 35.24
N LEU A 252 44.67 9.88 36.41
CA LEU A 252 44.79 11.34 36.54
C LEU A 252 46.19 11.83 36.20
N VAL A 253 47.25 11.18 36.70
CA VAL A 253 48.64 11.54 36.38
C VAL A 253 48.89 11.47 34.87
N GLN A 254 48.40 10.40 34.21
CA GLN A 254 48.52 10.25 32.76
C GLN A 254 47.76 11.35 32.01
N LYS A 255 46.50 11.60 32.38
CA LYS A 255 45.63 12.58 31.72
C LYS A 255 46.10 14.02 31.90
N LEU A 256 46.63 14.34 33.08
CA LEU A 256 47.09 15.69 33.44
C LEU A 256 48.56 15.95 33.06
N GLY A 257 49.34 14.94 32.68
CA GLY A 257 50.73 15.06 32.27
C GLY A 257 51.02 16.23 31.31
N PRO A 258 50.22 16.42 30.23
CA PRO A 258 50.36 17.54 29.28
C PRO A 258 49.93 18.91 29.82
N THR A 259 49.25 18.96 30.96
CA THR A 259 48.68 20.20 31.54
C THR A 259 49.64 20.85 32.54
N ASN A 260 49.29 22.05 33.03
CA ASN A 260 50.00 22.70 34.15
C ASN A 260 49.57 22.16 35.53
N LEU A 261 48.80 21.07 35.58
CA LEU A 261 48.44 20.36 36.80
C LEU A 261 49.31 19.13 37.00
N THR A 262 49.51 18.77 38.26
CA THR A 262 50.10 17.52 38.71
C THR A 262 49.36 17.04 39.93
N ILE A 263 49.41 15.73 40.18
CA ILE A 263 48.80 15.11 41.35
C ILE A 263 49.89 14.75 42.34
N ASP A 264 49.73 15.18 43.59
CA ASP A 264 50.45 14.62 44.72
C ASP A 264 49.55 13.57 45.39
N ALA A 265 50.15 12.51 45.91
CA ALA A 265 49.43 11.42 46.55
C ALA A 265 50.19 10.89 47.77
N THR A 266 49.47 10.25 48.68
CA THR A 266 50.09 9.44 49.72
C THR A 266 50.92 8.32 49.08
N SER A 267 52.03 7.96 49.72
CA SER A 267 52.95 6.89 49.33
C SER A 267 52.27 5.52 49.21
N THR A 268 51.15 5.34 49.91
CA THR A 268 50.27 4.19 49.78
C THR A 268 48.87 4.65 49.41
N LEU A 269 48.34 4.10 48.30
CA LEU A 269 46.97 4.30 47.86
C LEU A 269 46.24 2.97 47.91
N THR A 270 45.01 2.97 48.40
CA THR A 270 44.19 1.76 48.48
C THR A 270 43.78 1.27 47.09
N GLY A 271 44.01 -0.01 46.83
CA GLY A 271 43.40 -0.74 45.71
C GLY A 271 42.04 -1.35 46.05
N ALA A 272 41.60 -1.25 47.31
CA ALA A 272 40.36 -1.86 47.79
C ALA A 272 39.13 -0.94 47.65
N PHE A 273 39.35 0.36 47.48
CA PHE A 273 38.28 1.32 47.26
C PHE A 273 38.09 1.58 45.77
N ALA A 274 36.85 1.41 45.29
CA ALA A 274 36.42 1.84 43.96
C ALA A 274 35.15 2.67 44.10
N LEU A 275 35.14 3.83 43.44
CA LEU A 275 33.96 4.71 43.44
C LEU A 275 32.77 3.96 42.85
N VAL A 276 33.02 3.28 41.73
CA VAL A 276 32.07 2.38 41.07
C VAL A 276 32.69 0.98 41.04
N PRO A 277 32.15 0.01 41.81
CA PRO A 277 32.62 -1.37 41.77
C PRO A 277 32.45 -1.96 40.37
N GLY A 278 33.26 -2.95 40.02
CA GLY A 278 33.08 -3.69 38.77
C GLY A 278 31.69 -4.34 38.71
N GLY A 279 30.98 -4.15 37.60
CA GLY A 279 29.64 -4.71 37.39
C GLY A 279 28.51 -4.01 38.15
N PHE A 280 28.75 -2.81 38.70
CA PHE A 280 27.73 -2.00 39.36
C PHE A 280 26.48 -1.79 38.50
N PHE A 281 26.64 -1.31 37.26
CA PHE A 281 25.51 -1.05 36.36
C PHE A 281 24.83 -2.36 35.90
N ALA A 282 25.58 -3.45 35.80
CA ALA A 282 25.05 -4.78 35.53
C ALA A 282 24.18 -5.32 36.70
N GLY A 283 24.49 -4.92 37.93
CA GLY A 283 23.74 -5.29 39.13
C GLY A 283 22.46 -4.48 39.37
N LEU A 284 22.28 -3.35 38.68
CA LEU A 284 21.07 -2.54 38.84
C LEU A 284 19.82 -3.30 38.35
N ALA A 285 18.73 -3.19 39.10
CA ALA A 285 17.44 -3.78 38.76
C ALA A 285 16.76 -2.98 37.63
N THR A 286 17.12 -3.28 36.39
CA THR A 286 16.55 -2.67 35.19
C THR A 286 16.34 -3.68 34.08
N GLU A 287 15.23 -3.58 33.35
CA GLU A 287 14.94 -4.44 32.20
C GLU A 287 15.98 -4.28 31.08
N CYS A 288 16.65 -3.12 30.99
CA CYS A 288 17.73 -2.93 30.03
C CYS A 288 18.85 -3.98 30.21
N ASN A 289 19.11 -4.42 31.44
CA ASN A 289 20.13 -5.45 31.70
C ASN A 289 19.78 -6.81 31.12
N LYS A 290 18.53 -7.03 30.70
CA LYS A 290 18.08 -8.25 30.02
C LYS A 290 18.31 -8.24 28.51
N VAL A 291 18.82 -7.14 27.93
CA VAL A 291 19.22 -7.12 26.52
C VAL A 291 20.38 -8.08 26.31
N ASP A 292 20.12 -9.15 25.55
CA ASP A 292 21.17 -10.07 25.11
C ASP A 292 21.94 -9.45 23.95
N LEU A 293 23.16 -9.00 24.25
CA LEU A 293 24.07 -8.42 23.25
C LEU A 293 24.44 -9.42 22.16
N ASN A 294 24.36 -10.72 22.44
CA ASN A 294 24.74 -11.81 21.52
C ASN A 294 23.53 -12.57 20.98
N ALA A 295 22.33 -11.99 21.08
CA ALA A 295 21.09 -12.60 20.60
C ALA A 295 21.19 -13.12 19.16
N ASP A 296 20.76 -14.37 19.00
CA ASP A 296 20.71 -15.09 17.73
C ASP A 296 19.66 -14.47 16.78
N PRO A 297 19.94 -14.35 15.46
CA PRO A 297 19.00 -13.74 14.51
C PRO A 297 17.63 -14.42 14.44
N VAL A 298 17.55 -15.74 14.66
CA VAL A 298 16.27 -16.49 14.65
C VAL A 298 15.49 -16.19 15.92
N ALA A 299 16.15 -16.23 17.08
CA ALA A 299 15.53 -15.89 18.36
C ALA A 299 15.00 -14.45 18.38
N LEU A 300 15.75 -13.52 17.78
CA LEU A 300 15.34 -12.12 17.69
C LEU A 300 14.04 -11.94 16.92
N LYS A 301 13.70 -12.73 15.90
CA LYS A 301 12.46 -12.53 15.14
C LYS A 301 11.19 -12.60 15.99
N ALA A 302 11.21 -13.39 17.07
CA ALA A 302 10.07 -13.58 17.97
C ALA A 302 10.14 -12.73 19.25
N ALA A 303 11.26 -12.03 19.49
CA ALA A 303 11.49 -11.31 20.73
C ALA A 303 10.68 -10.01 20.83
N SER A 304 10.14 -9.70 22.02
CA SER A 304 9.51 -8.40 22.28
C SER A 304 10.56 -7.37 22.72
N LEU A 305 11.04 -6.55 21.77
CA LEU A 305 12.11 -5.58 22.03
C LEU A 305 11.61 -4.20 22.47
N ASP A 306 10.33 -3.84 22.28
CA ASP A 306 9.85 -2.49 22.57
C ASP A 306 9.97 -2.09 24.05
N GLY A 307 9.67 -3.02 24.96
CA GLY A 307 9.84 -2.81 26.40
C GLY A 307 11.30 -2.63 26.79
N LEU A 308 12.18 -3.47 26.23
CA LEU A 308 13.62 -3.42 26.45
C LEU A 308 14.22 -2.11 25.91
N GLN A 309 13.82 -1.67 24.71
CA GLN A 309 14.28 -0.42 24.13
C GLN A 309 13.88 0.76 25.02
N ARG A 310 12.62 0.86 25.45
CA ARG A 310 12.19 1.94 26.35
C ARG A 310 12.96 1.94 27.67
N SER A 311 13.20 0.77 28.24
CA SER A 311 14.00 0.65 29.46
C SER A 311 15.45 1.08 29.25
N CYS A 312 16.08 0.71 28.13
CA CYS A 312 17.43 1.15 27.81
C CYS A 312 17.50 2.65 27.47
N ASP A 313 16.50 3.21 26.80
CA ASP A 313 16.42 4.66 26.56
C ASP A 313 16.33 5.43 27.88
N ALA A 314 15.53 4.94 28.84
CA ALA A 314 15.45 5.53 30.18
C ALA A 314 16.77 5.39 30.95
N ALA A 315 17.36 4.18 30.97
CA ALA A 315 18.62 3.91 31.67
C ALA A 315 19.78 4.72 31.09
N ALA A 316 19.92 4.80 29.77
CA ALA A 316 20.96 5.59 29.12
C ALA A 316 20.75 7.11 29.31
N SER A 317 19.49 7.57 29.43
CA SER A 317 19.20 8.97 29.76
C SER A 317 19.52 9.31 31.21
N GLN A 318 19.25 8.38 32.13
CA GLN A 318 19.55 8.54 33.55
C GLN A 318 21.07 8.45 33.81
N TYR A 319 21.76 7.54 33.13
CA TYR A 319 23.19 7.27 33.29
C TYR A 319 23.96 7.44 31.97
N PRO A 320 24.04 8.65 31.40
CA PRO A 320 24.64 8.88 30.08
C PRO A 320 26.14 8.58 30.00
N TYR A 321 26.81 8.49 31.15
CA TYR A 321 28.23 8.14 31.28
C TYR A 321 28.48 6.64 31.39
N ALA A 322 27.44 5.84 31.65
CA ALA A 322 27.57 4.39 31.82
C ALA A 322 27.54 3.70 30.45
N ARG A 323 28.72 3.38 29.91
CA ARG A 323 28.86 2.64 28.64
C ARG A 323 28.01 1.37 28.61
N HIS A 324 27.90 0.68 29.74
CA HIS A 324 27.06 -0.50 29.90
C HIS A 324 25.62 -0.35 29.39
N PHE A 325 24.97 0.82 29.63
CA PHE A 325 23.62 1.10 29.14
C PHE A 325 23.61 1.68 27.73
N VAL A 326 24.59 2.52 27.38
CA VAL A 326 24.73 3.10 26.03
C VAL A 326 24.94 2.00 24.98
N ASP A 327 25.78 1.01 25.29
CA ASP A 327 26.07 -0.11 24.41
C ASP A 327 24.84 -0.99 24.22
N ARG A 328 24.08 -1.27 25.30
CA ARG A 328 22.81 -2.01 25.23
C ARG A 328 21.71 -1.26 24.51
N GLN A 329 21.60 0.04 24.71
CA GLN A 329 20.68 0.89 23.97
C GLN A 329 20.97 0.86 22.47
N SER A 330 22.25 0.91 22.10
CA SER A 330 22.68 0.79 20.70
C SER A 330 22.36 -0.59 20.14
N ALA A 331 22.66 -1.65 20.90
CA ALA A 331 22.38 -3.03 20.51
C ALA A 331 20.88 -3.31 20.33
N VAL A 332 20.01 -2.87 21.26
CA VAL A 332 18.56 -3.11 21.12
C VAL A 332 17.94 -2.31 19.96
N LYS A 333 18.46 -1.10 19.66
CA LYS A 333 18.08 -0.32 18.48
C LYS A 333 18.47 -1.02 17.18
N GLU A 334 19.68 -1.59 17.13
CA GLU A 334 20.14 -2.41 16.01
C GLU A 334 19.27 -3.65 15.85
N GLN A 335 19.02 -4.40 16.93
CA GLN A 335 18.22 -5.63 16.92
C GLN A 335 16.78 -5.37 16.45
N ARG A 336 16.18 -4.25 16.85
CA ARG A 336 14.83 -3.86 16.39
C ARG A 336 14.83 -3.40 14.94
N ALA A 337 15.85 -2.67 14.50
CA ALA A 337 16.01 -2.33 13.09
C ALA A 337 16.16 -3.60 12.24
N PHE A 338 16.89 -4.60 12.73
CA PHE A 338 17.00 -5.92 12.13
C PHE A 338 15.63 -6.61 12.04
N GLN A 339 14.88 -6.70 13.16
CA GLN A 339 13.53 -7.29 13.17
C GLN A 339 12.63 -6.66 12.10
N ARG A 340 12.63 -5.32 12.02
CA ARG A 340 11.82 -4.59 11.05
C ARG A 340 12.26 -4.86 9.61
N ALA A 341 13.57 -4.90 9.36
CA ALA A 341 14.12 -5.18 8.04
C ALA A 341 13.75 -6.59 7.54
N VAL A 342 13.68 -7.59 8.42
CA VAL A 342 13.37 -8.98 8.04
C VAL A 342 11.90 -9.37 8.26
N ALA A 343 11.03 -8.42 8.62
CA ALA A 343 9.63 -8.70 8.93
C ALA A 343 8.78 -8.97 7.68
N SER A 344 9.05 -8.26 6.58
CA SER A 344 8.26 -8.35 5.34
C SER A 344 9.02 -7.81 4.14
N CYS A 345 8.79 -8.39 2.96
CA CYS A 345 9.30 -7.88 1.69
C CYS A 345 8.67 -6.55 1.24
N ALA A 346 7.60 -6.09 1.92
CA ALA A 346 6.90 -4.85 1.60
C ALA A 346 7.65 -3.58 2.07
N ASP A 347 8.38 -3.64 3.19
CA ASP A 347 9.08 -2.48 3.77
C ASP A 347 10.52 -2.37 3.20
N THR A 348 10.63 -1.97 1.93
CA THR A 348 11.92 -1.81 1.25
C THR A 348 12.81 -0.72 1.86
N VAL A 349 12.19 0.25 2.53
CA VAL A 349 12.89 1.32 3.26
C VAL A 349 13.58 0.75 4.50
N ALA A 350 12.92 -0.12 5.26
CA ALA A 350 13.56 -0.77 6.41
C ALA A 350 14.73 -1.68 5.99
N ILE A 351 14.57 -2.45 4.91
CA ILE A 351 15.62 -3.34 4.38
C ILE A 351 16.86 -2.54 3.96
N SER A 352 16.70 -1.53 3.10
CA SER A 352 17.81 -0.72 2.61
C SER A 352 18.40 0.20 3.69
N GLY A 353 17.54 0.73 4.56
CA GLY A 353 17.94 1.60 5.68
C GLY A 353 18.80 0.88 6.70
N PHE A 354 18.59 -0.42 6.94
CA PHE A 354 19.38 -1.19 7.90
C PHE A 354 20.86 -1.21 7.55
N ALA A 355 21.21 -1.57 6.31
CA ALA A 355 22.61 -1.65 5.86
C ALA A 355 23.33 -0.28 5.90
N THR A 356 22.57 0.80 5.72
CA THR A 356 23.08 2.17 5.79
C THR A 356 23.33 2.60 7.24
N ALA A 357 22.39 2.32 8.14
CA ALA A 357 22.48 2.71 9.54
C ALA A 357 23.49 1.87 10.33
N TYR A 358 23.64 0.58 9.98
CA TYR A 358 24.49 -0.36 10.71
C TYR A 358 25.44 -1.13 9.77
N PRO A 359 26.43 -0.45 9.16
CA PRO A 359 27.30 -1.06 8.13
C PRO A 359 28.19 -2.18 8.66
N ALA A 360 28.54 -2.14 9.96
CA ALA A 360 29.35 -3.14 10.65
C ALA A 360 28.50 -4.16 11.44
N SER A 361 27.17 -4.17 11.26
CA SER A 361 26.27 -5.09 11.96
C SER A 361 26.58 -6.54 11.64
N ARG A 362 26.52 -7.41 12.66
CA ARG A 362 26.56 -8.87 12.46
C ARG A 362 25.34 -9.40 11.71
N PHE A 363 24.22 -8.69 11.75
CA PHE A 363 22.97 -9.09 11.09
C PHE A 363 22.94 -8.71 9.61
N ARG A 364 23.93 -7.93 9.13
CA ARG A 364 23.98 -7.41 7.77
C ARG A 364 23.79 -8.49 6.71
N ARG A 365 24.55 -9.59 6.79
CA ARG A 365 24.45 -10.70 5.82
C ARG A 365 23.05 -11.30 5.79
N VAL A 366 22.42 -11.47 6.96
CA VAL A 366 21.05 -12.01 7.06
C VAL A 366 20.04 -11.08 6.39
N VAL A 367 20.19 -9.77 6.56
CA VAL A 367 19.32 -8.77 5.90
C VAL A 367 19.56 -8.72 4.39
N GLU A 368 20.81 -8.82 3.95
CA GLU A 368 21.17 -8.88 2.52
C GLU A 368 20.59 -10.14 1.85
N ASP A 369 20.72 -11.30 2.49
CA ASP A 369 20.14 -12.56 2.00
C ASP A 369 18.60 -12.49 1.94
N PHE A 370 17.97 -11.89 2.96
CA PHE A 370 16.53 -11.65 2.96
C PHE A 370 16.10 -10.70 1.82
N SER A 371 16.85 -9.63 1.59
CA SER A 371 16.61 -8.69 0.48
C SER A 371 16.66 -9.38 -0.88
N LEU A 372 17.65 -10.25 -1.09
CA LEU A 372 17.79 -11.05 -2.30
C LEU A 372 16.62 -12.04 -2.47
N ALA A 373 16.18 -12.69 -1.39
CA ALA A 373 15.01 -13.57 -1.42
C ALA A 373 13.74 -12.80 -1.82
N CYS A 374 13.52 -11.62 -1.22
CA CYS A 374 12.40 -10.75 -1.59
C CYS A 374 12.47 -10.26 -3.05
N ALA A 375 13.67 -10.03 -3.59
CA ALA A 375 13.83 -9.67 -4.99
C ALA A 375 13.38 -10.82 -5.91
N ARG A 376 13.83 -12.05 -5.62
CA ARG A 376 13.44 -13.25 -6.38
C ARG A 376 11.94 -13.49 -6.35
N GLU A 377 11.30 -13.39 -5.18
CA GLU A 377 9.85 -13.59 -5.06
C GLU A 377 9.05 -12.57 -5.89
N ARG A 378 9.50 -11.31 -5.94
CA ARG A 378 8.87 -10.27 -6.78
C ARG A 378 9.05 -10.55 -8.27
N ASP A 379 10.23 -11.02 -8.67
CA ASP A 379 10.52 -11.40 -10.04
C ASP A 379 9.68 -12.60 -10.48
N ASP A 380 9.60 -13.64 -9.65
CA ASP A 380 8.77 -14.82 -9.89
C ASP A 380 7.29 -14.43 -10.01
N ALA A 381 6.78 -13.58 -9.10
CA ALA A 381 5.41 -13.08 -9.17
C ALA A 381 5.14 -12.25 -10.42
N ARG A 382 6.12 -11.48 -10.92
CA ARG A 382 6.03 -10.75 -12.18
C ARG A 382 5.96 -11.70 -13.36
N LEU A 383 6.88 -12.67 -13.44
CA LEU A 383 6.90 -13.67 -14.51
C LEU A 383 5.61 -14.49 -14.56
N GLN A 384 5.05 -14.84 -13.40
CA GLN A 384 3.75 -15.52 -13.32
C GLN A 384 2.61 -14.66 -13.87
N ARG A 385 2.57 -13.36 -13.56
CA ARG A 385 1.56 -12.45 -14.13
C ARG A 385 1.70 -12.32 -15.64
N GLU A 386 2.92 -12.14 -16.14
CA GLU A 386 3.20 -12.07 -17.58
C GLU A 386 2.79 -13.37 -18.30
N ALA A 387 3.05 -14.54 -17.71
CA ALA A 387 2.61 -15.82 -18.25
C ALA A 387 1.08 -15.93 -18.29
N GLN A 388 0.39 -15.53 -17.22
CA GLN A 388 -1.08 -15.53 -17.17
C GLN A 388 -1.70 -14.59 -18.21
N GLU A 389 -1.10 -13.43 -18.44
CA GLU A 389 -1.52 -12.48 -19.48
C GLU A 389 -1.32 -13.04 -20.89
N ARG A 390 -0.18 -13.68 -21.15
CA ARG A 390 0.07 -14.37 -22.43
C ARG A 390 -0.96 -15.47 -22.69
N ASP A 391 -1.28 -16.28 -21.68
CA ASP A 391 -2.28 -17.34 -21.81
C ASP A 391 -3.69 -16.78 -22.07
N ARG A 392 -4.04 -15.65 -21.44
CA ARG A 392 -5.30 -14.95 -21.73
C ARG A 392 -5.34 -14.44 -23.17
N ALA A 393 -4.27 -13.78 -23.63
CA ALA A 393 -4.18 -13.28 -24.99
C ALA A 393 -4.28 -14.40 -26.04
N LEU A 394 -3.67 -15.56 -25.77
CA LEU A 394 -3.77 -16.73 -26.65
C LEU A 394 -5.21 -17.25 -26.75
N ARG A 395 -5.94 -17.35 -25.63
CA ARG A 395 -7.36 -17.74 -25.64
C ARG A 395 -8.21 -16.75 -26.41
N ASP A 396 -8.01 -15.46 -26.19
CA ASP A 396 -8.76 -14.40 -26.89
C ASP A 396 -8.47 -14.38 -28.40
N ALA A 397 -7.23 -14.75 -28.81
CA ALA A 397 -6.88 -14.89 -30.23
C ALA A 397 -7.57 -16.11 -30.85
N GLN A 398 -7.55 -17.26 -30.16
CA GLN A 398 -8.23 -18.48 -30.61
C GLN A 398 -9.75 -18.28 -30.74
N GLU A 399 -10.37 -17.58 -29.81
CA GLU A 399 -11.80 -17.25 -29.87
C GLU A 399 -12.12 -16.33 -31.06
N ARG A 400 -11.28 -15.30 -31.31
CA ARG A 400 -11.42 -14.42 -32.48
C ARG A 400 -11.33 -15.20 -33.79
N ASP A 401 -10.36 -16.09 -33.92
CA ASP A 401 -10.19 -16.92 -35.12
C ASP A 401 -11.41 -17.83 -35.34
N ARG A 402 -11.95 -18.41 -34.26
CA ARG A 402 -13.18 -19.22 -34.31
C ARG A 402 -14.36 -18.39 -34.81
N LEU A 403 -14.60 -17.21 -34.23
CA LEU A 403 -15.70 -16.32 -34.63
C LEU A 403 -15.57 -15.86 -36.08
N GLN A 404 -14.35 -15.61 -36.56
CA GLN A 404 -14.11 -15.27 -37.97
C GLN A 404 -14.46 -16.41 -38.92
N ARG A 405 -14.10 -17.66 -38.58
CA ARG A 405 -14.48 -18.84 -39.38
C ARG A 405 -15.99 -19.02 -39.42
N GLU A 406 -16.66 -18.94 -38.27
CA GLU A 406 -18.12 -19.02 -38.20
C GLU A 406 -18.80 -17.90 -39.02
N ALA A 407 -18.27 -16.68 -39.02
CA ALA A 407 -18.78 -15.58 -39.84
C ALA A 407 -18.59 -15.82 -41.34
N GLN A 408 -17.41 -16.32 -41.76
CA GLN A 408 -17.14 -16.67 -43.16
C GLN A 408 -18.05 -17.79 -43.67
N GLU A 409 -18.31 -18.81 -42.85
CA GLU A 409 -19.23 -19.89 -43.18
C GLU A 409 -20.66 -19.39 -43.35
N ARG A 410 -21.13 -18.51 -42.45
CA ARG A 410 -22.45 -17.87 -42.59
C ARG A 410 -22.58 -17.07 -43.88
N GLU A 411 -21.55 -16.30 -44.25
CA GLU A 411 -21.56 -15.52 -45.48
C GLU A 411 -21.63 -16.43 -46.73
N ARG A 412 -20.87 -17.54 -46.74
CA ARG A 412 -20.94 -18.52 -47.85
C ARG A 412 -22.33 -19.13 -47.98
N ALA A 413 -22.93 -19.56 -46.86
CA ALA A 413 -24.28 -20.13 -46.86
C ALA A 413 -25.34 -19.13 -47.38
N LEU A 414 -25.20 -17.85 -47.02
CA LEU A 414 -26.05 -16.76 -47.53
C LEU A 414 -25.93 -16.61 -49.06
N ARG A 415 -24.72 -16.63 -49.61
CA ARG A 415 -24.49 -16.53 -51.07
C ARG A 415 -25.09 -17.73 -51.80
N GLU A 416 -24.87 -18.95 -51.31
CA GLU A 416 -25.44 -20.16 -51.91
C GLU A 416 -26.98 -20.14 -51.89
N ALA A 417 -27.60 -19.63 -50.83
CA ALA A 417 -29.05 -19.48 -50.76
C ALA A 417 -29.58 -18.48 -51.81
N GLN A 418 -28.92 -17.33 -51.96
CA GLN A 418 -29.27 -16.33 -52.97
C GLN A 418 -29.17 -16.86 -54.40
N GLU A 419 -28.13 -17.66 -54.70
CA GLU A 419 -27.96 -18.27 -56.02
C GLU A 419 -29.07 -19.29 -56.33
N ARG A 420 -29.48 -20.09 -55.35
CA ARG A 420 -30.61 -21.04 -55.50
C ARG A 420 -31.92 -20.32 -55.79
N ASP A 421 -32.21 -19.24 -55.06
CA ASP A 421 -33.42 -18.45 -55.27
C ASP A 421 -33.47 -17.82 -56.67
N ARG A 422 -32.32 -17.33 -57.16
CA ARG A 422 -32.21 -16.79 -58.52
C ARG A 422 -32.48 -17.86 -59.58
N ALA A 423 -31.87 -19.03 -59.46
CA ALA A 423 -32.04 -20.14 -60.40
C ALA A 423 -33.51 -20.61 -60.49
N GLN A 424 -34.22 -20.64 -59.36
CA GLN A 424 -35.64 -21.00 -59.34
C GLN A 424 -36.52 -20.01 -60.11
N ARG A 425 -36.28 -18.70 -59.96
CA ARG A 425 -37.04 -17.66 -60.70
C ARG A 425 -36.83 -17.79 -62.20
N GLU A 426 -35.58 -17.95 -62.64
CA GLU A 426 -35.25 -18.11 -64.06
C GLU A 426 -35.92 -19.36 -64.68
N ALA A 427 -36.04 -20.46 -63.93
CA ALA A 427 -36.74 -21.66 -64.39
C ALA A 427 -38.26 -21.47 -64.55
N GLN A 428 -38.91 -20.75 -63.62
CA GLN A 428 -40.34 -20.47 -63.68
C GLN A 428 -40.71 -19.60 -64.88
N GLU A 429 -39.89 -18.59 -65.20
CA GLU A 429 -40.12 -17.71 -66.35
C GLU A 429 -40.04 -18.46 -67.70
N ARG A 430 -39.10 -19.40 -67.85
CA ARG A 430 -38.97 -20.21 -69.07
C ARG A 430 -40.20 -21.08 -69.34
N ALA A 431 -40.72 -21.75 -68.30
CA ALA A 431 -41.91 -22.60 -68.42
C ALA A 431 -43.18 -21.81 -68.85
N ALA A 432 -43.32 -20.57 -68.37
CA ALA A 432 -44.43 -19.70 -68.75
C ALA A 432 -44.38 -19.30 -70.24
N GLN A 433 -43.18 -19.01 -70.77
CA GLN A 433 -42.99 -18.64 -72.18
C GLN A 433 -43.27 -19.80 -73.15
N GLU A 434 -42.88 -21.03 -72.79
CA GLU A 434 -43.16 -22.22 -73.58
C GLU A 434 -44.66 -22.48 -73.73
N THR A 435 -45.44 -22.31 -72.65
CA THR A 435 -46.91 -22.50 -72.68
C THR A 435 -47.60 -21.49 -73.60
N GLN A 436 -47.16 -20.23 -73.57
CA GLN A 436 -47.75 -19.17 -74.39
C GLN A 436 -47.48 -19.35 -75.89
N SER A 437 -46.30 -19.85 -76.25
CA SER A 437 -45.95 -20.09 -77.66
C SER A 437 -46.76 -21.25 -78.27
N ALA A 438 -46.98 -22.33 -77.52
CA ALA A 438 -47.80 -23.47 -77.97
C ALA A 438 -49.25 -23.09 -78.28
N GLN A 439 -49.87 -22.21 -77.48
CA GLN A 439 -51.26 -21.76 -77.71
C GLN A 439 -51.43 -20.99 -79.02
N ARG A 440 -50.47 -20.13 -79.39
CA ARG A 440 -50.53 -19.34 -80.63
C ARG A 440 -50.54 -20.22 -81.88
N VAL A 441 -49.75 -21.29 -81.88
CA VAL A 441 -49.64 -22.23 -83.02
C VAL A 441 -50.99 -22.92 -83.28
N ILE A 442 -51.65 -23.42 -82.23
CA ILE A 442 -52.91 -24.16 -82.35
C ILE A 442 -54.05 -23.25 -82.86
N GLN A 443 -54.11 -22.00 -82.38
CA GLN A 443 -55.09 -21.02 -82.86
C GLN A 443 -54.94 -20.75 -84.36
N GLN A 444 -53.70 -20.66 -84.86
CA GLN A 444 -53.43 -20.40 -86.27
C GLN A 444 -53.86 -21.59 -87.16
N ILE A 445 -53.62 -22.82 -86.72
CA ILE A 445 -54.09 -24.04 -87.40
C ILE A 445 -55.63 -24.00 -87.55
N ALA A 446 -56.35 -23.58 -86.51
CA ALA A 446 -57.82 -23.55 -86.51
C ALA A 446 -58.39 -22.53 -87.51
N GLN A 447 -57.77 -21.35 -87.59
CA GLN A 447 -58.16 -20.31 -88.54
C GLN A 447 -57.92 -20.77 -89.98
N THR A 448 -56.76 -21.39 -90.26
CA THR A 448 -56.46 -21.94 -91.60
C THR A 448 -57.44 -23.04 -92.01
N PHE A 449 -57.88 -23.87 -91.06
CA PHE A 449 -58.86 -24.93 -91.32
C PHE A 449 -60.20 -24.39 -91.84
N VAL A 450 -60.74 -23.34 -91.22
CA VAL A 450 -62.02 -22.74 -91.66
C VAL A 450 -61.89 -22.06 -93.03
N SER A 451 -60.75 -21.44 -93.32
CA SER A 451 -60.47 -20.91 -94.66
C SER A 451 -60.51 -22.01 -95.72
N ARG A 452 -59.92 -23.19 -95.44
CA ARG A 452 -59.98 -24.35 -96.32
C ARG A 452 -61.40 -24.88 -96.50
N TYR A 453 -62.19 -24.88 -95.43
CA TYR A 453 -63.60 -25.31 -95.46
C TYR A 453 -64.44 -24.46 -96.44
N TYR A 454 -64.36 -23.13 -96.36
CA TYR A 454 -65.14 -22.24 -97.24
C TYR A 454 -64.63 -22.23 -98.68
N TRP A 455 -63.32 -22.37 -98.87
CA TRP A 455 -62.76 -22.58 -100.21
C TRP A 455 -63.32 -23.85 -100.85
N THR A 456 -63.36 -24.96 -100.10
CA THR A 456 -63.94 -26.23 -100.58
C THR A 456 -65.44 -26.09 -100.87
N SER A 457 -66.17 -25.39 -100.00
CA SER A 457 -67.62 -25.14 -100.15
C SER A 457 -67.97 -24.27 -101.37
N SER A 458 -67.02 -23.48 -101.87
CA SER A 458 -67.16 -22.65 -103.07
C SER A 458 -66.81 -23.39 -104.37
N SER A 459 -66.25 -24.60 -104.29
CA SER A 459 -65.84 -25.37 -105.48
C SER A 459 -67.02 -26.09 -106.14
N ASP A 460 -66.91 -26.27 -107.47
CA ASP A 460 -67.87 -26.91 -108.37
C ASP A 460 -67.56 -28.40 -108.63
N GLY A 461 -68.60 -29.17 -108.99
CA GLY A 461 -68.53 -30.60 -109.34
C GLY A 461 -68.77 -31.60 -108.19
N GLU A 462 -69.06 -32.85 -108.54
CA GLU A 462 -69.36 -33.96 -107.60
C GLU A 462 -68.18 -34.25 -106.62
N SER A 463 -66.94 -33.93 -107.05
CA SER A 463 -65.73 -34.05 -106.23
C SER A 463 -65.64 -33.06 -105.05
N ALA A 464 -66.39 -31.94 -105.08
CA ALA A 464 -66.42 -30.97 -103.99
C ALA A 464 -67.14 -31.52 -102.74
N GLY A 465 -68.20 -32.32 -102.95
CA GLY A 465 -68.95 -32.94 -101.86
C GLY A 465 -68.13 -33.97 -101.09
N ALA A 466 -67.37 -34.82 -101.79
CA ALA A 466 -66.49 -35.80 -101.17
C ALA A 466 -65.39 -35.13 -100.31
N ARG A 467 -64.74 -34.08 -100.83
CA ARG A 467 -63.74 -33.31 -100.08
C ARG A 467 -64.32 -32.60 -98.86
N LEU A 468 -65.59 -32.18 -98.93
CA LEU A 468 -66.27 -31.54 -97.80
C LEU A 468 -66.65 -32.56 -96.72
N ALA A 469 -67.03 -33.78 -97.11
CA ALA A 469 -67.32 -34.88 -96.18
C ALA A 469 -66.11 -35.20 -95.29
N ASP A 470 -64.91 -35.19 -95.87
CA ASP A 470 -63.64 -35.39 -95.15
C ASP A 470 -63.33 -34.29 -94.13
N LEU A 471 -64.06 -33.17 -94.11
CA LEU A 471 -63.84 -32.14 -93.09
C LEU A 471 -64.70 -32.34 -91.85
N TYR A 472 -65.71 -33.22 -91.86
CA TYR A 472 -66.58 -33.46 -90.72
C TYR A 472 -66.14 -34.64 -89.87
N ALA A 473 -66.41 -34.55 -88.57
CA ALA A 473 -66.39 -35.70 -87.67
C ALA A 473 -67.61 -36.60 -87.94
N PRO A 474 -67.59 -37.88 -87.52
CA PRO A 474 -68.70 -38.81 -87.75
C PRO A 474 -70.06 -38.32 -87.24
N VAL A 475 -70.06 -37.59 -86.11
CA VAL A 475 -71.23 -36.93 -85.51
C VAL A 475 -70.87 -35.49 -85.20
N VAL A 476 -71.73 -34.55 -85.61
CA VAL A 476 -71.47 -33.11 -85.56
C VAL A 476 -72.69 -32.40 -84.97
N SER A 477 -72.44 -31.43 -84.09
CA SER A 477 -73.48 -30.48 -83.66
C SER A 477 -73.75 -29.49 -84.80
N PHE A 478 -74.70 -29.82 -85.67
CA PHE A 478 -75.04 -29.05 -86.86
C PHE A 478 -76.32 -28.25 -86.61
N TYR A 479 -76.20 -26.92 -86.53
CA TYR A 479 -77.29 -25.99 -86.21
C TYR A 479 -78.08 -26.39 -84.96
N GLY A 480 -77.36 -26.78 -83.90
CA GLY A 480 -77.93 -27.13 -82.59
C GLY A 480 -78.50 -28.55 -82.49
N ARG A 481 -78.37 -29.39 -83.52
CA ARG A 481 -78.79 -30.80 -83.49
C ARG A 481 -77.61 -31.72 -83.82
N GLN A 482 -77.53 -32.86 -83.15
CA GLN A 482 -76.55 -33.88 -83.52
C GLN A 482 -76.97 -34.53 -84.83
N ARG A 483 -76.09 -34.48 -85.83
CA ARG A 483 -76.30 -35.03 -87.17
C ARG A 483 -75.10 -35.87 -87.57
N THR A 484 -75.33 -36.95 -88.32
CA THR A 484 -74.24 -37.76 -88.84
C THR A 484 -73.61 -37.06 -90.06
N ALA A 485 -72.32 -37.30 -90.32
CA ALA A 485 -71.66 -36.74 -91.49
C ALA A 485 -72.41 -37.05 -92.80
N PRO A 486 -72.90 -38.28 -93.06
CA PRO A 486 -73.71 -38.58 -94.25
C PRO A 486 -75.00 -37.73 -94.35
N ASP A 487 -75.71 -37.50 -93.25
CA ASP A 487 -76.93 -36.68 -93.25
C ASP A 487 -76.64 -35.21 -93.59
N ILE A 488 -75.56 -34.67 -93.03
CA ILE A 488 -75.11 -33.30 -93.32
C ILE A 488 -74.68 -33.21 -94.78
N MET A 489 -73.98 -34.22 -95.29
CA MET A 489 -73.56 -34.25 -96.69
C MET A 489 -74.74 -34.36 -97.64
N ALA A 490 -75.75 -35.18 -97.35
CA ALA A 490 -76.97 -35.22 -98.14
C ALA A 490 -77.66 -33.83 -98.18
N GLU A 491 -77.73 -33.14 -97.04
CA GLU A 491 -78.30 -31.79 -96.95
C GLU A 491 -77.48 -30.76 -97.74
N LYS A 492 -76.15 -30.79 -97.64
CA LYS A 492 -75.27 -29.90 -98.40
C LYS A 492 -75.24 -30.22 -99.89
N LEU A 493 -75.31 -31.49 -100.28
CA LEU A 493 -75.42 -31.88 -101.69
C LEU A 493 -76.74 -31.43 -102.30
N ALA A 494 -77.85 -31.55 -101.56
CA ALA A 494 -79.14 -30.99 -101.98
C ALA A 494 -79.09 -29.46 -102.08
N TYR A 495 -78.43 -28.80 -101.13
CA TYR A 495 -78.15 -27.36 -101.18
C TYR A 495 -77.34 -26.99 -102.43
N ASN A 496 -76.33 -27.79 -102.75
CA ASN A 496 -75.43 -27.61 -103.87
C ASN A 496 -76.15 -27.81 -105.22
N ALA A 497 -77.03 -28.80 -105.33
CA ALA A 497 -77.87 -29.00 -106.50
C ALA A 497 -78.84 -27.83 -106.72
N ARG A 498 -79.40 -27.29 -105.63
CA ARG A 498 -80.27 -26.10 -105.67
C ARG A 498 -79.52 -24.84 -106.09
N TRP A 499 -78.27 -24.69 -105.69
CA TRP A 499 -77.40 -23.54 -106.00
C TRP A 499 -76.11 -24.02 -106.67
N PRO A 500 -76.09 -24.25 -108.00
CA PRO A 500 -74.92 -24.81 -108.68
C PRO A 500 -73.69 -23.91 -108.63
N VAL A 501 -73.87 -22.60 -108.77
CA VAL A 501 -72.79 -21.60 -108.65
C VAL A 501 -72.82 -21.06 -107.23
N ARG A 502 -71.74 -21.28 -106.48
CA ARG A 502 -71.63 -20.85 -105.07
C ARG A 502 -70.30 -20.20 -104.80
N ARG A 503 -70.31 -19.02 -104.21
CA ARG A 503 -69.09 -18.35 -103.75
C ARG A 503 -69.27 -17.93 -102.30
N PHE A 504 -68.33 -18.38 -101.47
CA PHE A 504 -68.17 -17.95 -100.09
C PHE A 504 -66.86 -17.17 -99.96
N LEU A 505 -66.94 -15.94 -99.49
CA LEU A 505 -65.78 -15.08 -99.25
C LEU A 505 -65.75 -14.70 -97.78
N ILE A 506 -64.76 -15.20 -97.04
CA ILE A 506 -64.59 -14.84 -95.62
C ILE A 506 -64.19 -13.36 -95.54
N ARG A 507 -64.83 -12.60 -94.65
CA ARG A 507 -64.48 -11.20 -94.40
C ARG A 507 -63.11 -11.12 -93.70
N PRO A 508 -62.11 -10.42 -94.28
CA PRO A 508 -60.80 -10.27 -93.66
C PRO A 508 -60.89 -9.71 -92.23
N GLY A 509 -60.09 -10.26 -91.31
CA GLY A 509 -60.06 -9.85 -89.90
C GLY A 509 -61.26 -10.25 -89.06
N SER A 510 -62.29 -10.90 -89.64
CA SER A 510 -63.46 -11.35 -88.87
C SER A 510 -63.25 -12.69 -88.16
N VAL A 511 -62.22 -13.46 -88.54
CA VAL A 511 -61.98 -14.80 -88.01
C VAL A 511 -61.21 -14.73 -86.70
N ALA A 512 -61.80 -15.29 -85.64
CA ALA A 512 -61.15 -15.47 -84.34
C ALA A 512 -61.18 -16.94 -83.94
N ALA A 513 -60.12 -17.43 -83.30
CA ALA A 513 -60.03 -18.79 -82.78
C ALA A 513 -59.71 -18.78 -81.29
N VAL A 514 -60.56 -19.42 -80.50
CA VAL A 514 -60.36 -19.65 -79.07
C VAL A 514 -60.21 -21.15 -78.86
N CYS A 515 -59.01 -21.57 -78.45
CA CYS A 515 -58.68 -22.97 -78.27
C CYS A 515 -58.63 -23.30 -76.79
N ASP A 516 -59.32 -24.37 -76.41
CA ASP A 516 -59.29 -24.89 -75.05
C ASP A 516 -58.45 -26.17 -75.05
N ALA A 517 -57.36 -26.14 -74.27
CA ALA A 517 -56.45 -27.27 -74.13
C ALA A 517 -57.14 -28.49 -73.48
N SER A 518 -58.16 -28.25 -72.65
CA SER A 518 -58.89 -29.32 -71.96
C SER A 518 -59.94 -30.00 -72.84
N SER A 519 -60.54 -29.28 -73.81
CA SER A 519 -61.52 -29.83 -74.75
C SER A 519 -60.92 -30.35 -76.05
N GLY A 520 -59.61 -30.19 -76.26
CA GLY A 520 -58.89 -30.65 -77.46
C GLY A 520 -59.38 -30.03 -78.78
N GLY A 521 -60.07 -28.89 -78.69
CA GLY A 521 -60.75 -28.26 -79.82
C GLY A 521 -60.65 -26.75 -79.79
N CYS A 522 -60.84 -26.15 -80.97
CA CYS A 522 -60.87 -24.71 -81.15
C CYS A 522 -62.25 -24.29 -81.63
N ARG A 523 -62.81 -23.28 -80.95
CA ARG A 523 -63.97 -22.56 -81.44
C ARG A 523 -63.48 -21.46 -82.37
N VAL A 524 -63.94 -21.48 -83.62
CA VAL A 524 -63.59 -20.54 -84.67
C VAL A 524 -64.84 -19.82 -85.12
N THR A 525 -64.86 -18.50 -84.97
CA THR A 525 -66.01 -17.65 -85.33
C THR A 525 -65.60 -16.67 -86.42
N GLY A 526 -66.54 -16.28 -87.28
CA GLY A 526 -66.28 -15.22 -88.26
C GLY A 526 -67.47 -14.87 -89.14
N MET A 527 -67.21 -14.08 -90.18
CA MET A 527 -68.21 -13.66 -91.16
C MET A 527 -67.85 -14.10 -92.56
N VAL A 528 -68.84 -14.54 -93.33
CA VAL A 528 -68.71 -14.98 -94.71
C VAL A 528 -69.76 -14.30 -95.59
N GLU A 529 -69.32 -13.71 -96.69
CA GLU A 529 -70.18 -13.20 -97.75
C GLU A 529 -70.52 -14.34 -98.70
N PHE A 530 -71.79 -14.49 -99.03
CA PHE A 530 -72.26 -15.52 -99.94
C PHE A 530 -72.87 -14.93 -101.20
N ASP A 531 -72.60 -15.58 -102.33
CA ASP A 531 -73.16 -15.26 -103.64
C ASP A 531 -73.50 -16.56 -104.37
N PHE A 532 -74.80 -16.83 -104.50
CA PHE A 532 -75.33 -18.07 -105.03
C PHE A 532 -76.18 -17.81 -106.26
N GLU A 533 -75.99 -18.60 -107.32
CA GLU A 533 -76.72 -18.45 -108.58
C GLU A 533 -77.19 -19.82 -109.10
N SER A 534 -78.39 -19.84 -109.68
CA SER A 534 -78.98 -21.01 -110.32
C SER A 534 -79.58 -20.62 -111.67
N ALA A 535 -78.80 -20.81 -112.74
CA ALA A 535 -79.20 -20.49 -114.11
C ALA A 535 -80.47 -21.26 -114.53
N ALA A 536 -80.57 -22.55 -114.20
CA ALA A 536 -81.74 -23.38 -114.50
C ALA A 536 -83.05 -22.87 -113.87
N ARG A 537 -82.96 -22.17 -112.72
CA ARG A 537 -84.10 -21.59 -112.02
C ARG A 537 -84.23 -20.08 -112.23
N ASN A 538 -83.31 -19.46 -112.96
CA ASN A 538 -83.19 -18.01 -113.14
C ASN A 538 -83.26 -17.20 -111.82
N VAL A 539 -82.56 -17.64 -110.76
CA VAL A 539 -82.52 -16.96 -109.46
C VAL A 539 -81.09 -16.80 -108.93
N ARG A 540 -80.85 -15.71 -108.18
CA ARG A 540 -79.60 -15.41 -107.48
C ARG A 540 -79.90 -14.99 -106.02
N SER A 541 -79.02 -15.31 -105.08
CA SER A 541 -79.13 -14.92 -103.67
C SER A 541 -77.76 -14.48 -103.16
N ARG A 542 -77.69 -13.26 -102.63
CA ARG A 542 -76.47 -12.68 -102.06
C ARG A 542 -76.72 -12.21 -100.63
N GLY A 543 -75.66 -12.18 -99.83
CA GLY A 543 -75.78 -11.73 -98.45
C GLY A 543 -74.52 -11.95 -97.62
N LEU A 544 -74.66 -11.67 -96.32
CA LEU A 544 -73.63 -11.88 -95.30
C LEU A 544 -74.15 -12.88 -94.27
N SER A 545 -73.33 -13.83 -93.86
CA SER A 545 -73.62 -14.80 -92.80
C SER A 545 -72.52 -14.76 -91.74
N SER A 546 -72.90 -14.81 -90.47
CA SER A 546 -71.97 -15.23 -89.42
C SER A 546 -71.81 -16.74 -89.46
N PHE A 547 -70.67 -17.23 -88.97
CA PHE A 547 -70.41 -18.65 -88.78
C PHE A 547 -69.69 -18.92 -87.45
N GLU A 548 -69.95 -20.09 -86.89
CA GLU A 548 -69.19 -20.69 -85.81
C GLU A 548 -68.89 -22.14 -86.18
N PHE A 549 -67.60 -22.47 -86.16
CA PHE A 549 -67.10 -23.83 -86.23
C PHE A 549 -66.48 -24.21 -84.90
N VAL A 550 -66.82 -25.40 -84.41
CA VAL A 550 -66.00 -26.07 -83.39
C VAL A 550 -65.18 -27.11 -84.13
N VAL A 551 -63.86 -26.95 -84.10
CA VAL A 551 -62.90 -27.84 -84.75
C VAL A 551 -62.22 -28.68 -83.69
N GLY A 552 -62.43 -29.99 -83.73
CA GLY A 552 -61.77 -30.96 -82.86
C GLY A 552 -60.52 -31.55 -83.50
N ASN A 553 -59.73 -32.29 -82.72
CA ASN A 553 -58.55 -33.03 -83.18
C ASN A 553 -57.49 -32.13 -83.85
N MET A 554 -57.26 -30.96 -83.26
CA MET A 554 -56.41 -29.88 -83.81
C MET A 554 -54.98 -30.28 -84.16
N MET A 555 -54.41 -31.28 -83.48
CA MET A 555 -53.00 -31.69 -83.62
C MET A 555 -52.78 -32.93 -84.50
N SER A 556 -53.84 -33.58 -85.00
CA SER A 556 -53.72 -34.83 -85.76
C SER A 556 -54.49 -34.77 -87.08
N SER A 557 -55.81 -34.63 -87.02
CA SER A 557 -56.68 -34.50 -88.19
C SER A 557 -57.84 -33.58 -87.81
N PRO A 558 -57.71 -32.26 -88.04
CA PRO A 558 -58.76 -31.30 -87.68
C PRO A 558 -60.08 -31.66 -88.37
N ARG A 559 -61.16 -31.74 -87.60
CA ARG A 559 -62.50 -32.03 -88.10
C ARG A 559 -63.51 -31.07 -87.49
N VAL A 560 -64.50 -30.67 -88.27
CA VAL A 560 -65.69 -29.99 -87.79
C VAL A 560 -66.43 -30.94 -86.86
N VAL A 561 -66.56 -30.57 -85.59
CA VAL A 561 -67.38 -31.25 -84.58
C VAL A 561 -68.62 -30.42 -84.21
N GLY A 562 -68.65 -29.14 -84.60
CA GLY A 562 -69.82 -28.30 -84.55
C GLY A 562 -69.82 -27.27 -85.68
N GLU A 563 -70.98 -27.02 -86.25
CA GLU A 563 -71.19 -25.97 -87.26
C GLU A 563 -72.50 -25.25 -87.01
N GLN A 564 -72.41 -23.92 -87.04
CA GLN A 564 -73.55 -23.04 -87.01
C GLN A 564 -73.30 -21.90 -87.98
N SER A 565 -74.34 -21.45 -88.67
CA SER A 565 -74.29 -20.21 -89.43
C SER A 565 -75.62 -19.49 -89.32
N LYS A 566 -75.60 -18.18 -89.52
CA LYS A 566 -76.81 -17.37 -89.53
C LYS A 566 -76.66 -16.27 -90.57
N VAL A 567 -77.62 -16.20 -91.49
CA VAL A 567 -77.70 -15.08 -92.44
C VAL A 567 -78.02 -13.81 -91.65
N GLU A 568 -77.09 -12.87 -91.66
CA GLU A 568 -77.24 -11.58 -90.99
C GLU A 568 -77.88 -10.55 -91.92
N GLN A 569 -77.59 -10.61 -93.22
CA GLN A 569 -78.11 -9.66 -94.22
C GLN A 569 -78.27 -10.31 -95.60
N ARG A 570 -79.26 -9.88 -96.40
CA ARG A 570 -79.44 -10.25 -97.82
C ARG A 570 -79.33 -9.01 -98.72
N PHE A 571 -78.82 -9.20 -99.94
CA PHE A 571 -78.60 -8.16 -100.95
C PHE A 571 -79.36 -8.42 -102.25
#